data_AF-V9L614-F1
#
_entry.id   AF-V9L614-F1
#
_cell.length_a   1.000
_cell.length_b   1.000
_cell.length_c   1.000
_cell.angle_alpha   90.00
_cell.angle_beta   90.00
_cell.angle_gamma   90.00
#
_symmetry.space_group_name_H-M   'P 1'
#
loop_
_entity.id
_entity.type
_entity.pdbx_description
1 polymer ?
#
loop_
_entity_poly.entity_id
_entity_poly.type
_entity_poly.pdbx_seq_one_letter_code
_entity_poly.pdbx_strand_id
1 'polypeptide(L)'
;WVGGESSGRRCVAERDCALRPRHFKNLCSDDTPMVRRAAASKLGEFAKVLELENVKAEIIPMFVSLASDEQDSVRLLAVEACVSIAQLLPQNELEPLLMPTLRQAVEDKSWRVRYMVADKFNELQNAVGSSITKKDLVPAFQSLMKDCEAEVRAAASHKIKEFCENLDPDSREQIIMTQILPCVKELVTDANQHVKSALASVIMGLSPILGKEDIIEHLLPLFLAQLKDECPEVRLNIISNLDCVNEVIGIRQLSQSLLPAIVELAEDAKWRVRLAIIEYMPLLAGQLGVEFFDEKLNTLCMAWLIDHVYTIREAATNNLKKLVDRFGKEWAMVAIIPKVLAMSNDPNYLH
;
A
#
# COMPACT_ATOMS: atom_id res chain seq x y z
N TRP A 1 -34.69 -33.73 49.77
CA TRP A 1 -34.02 -32.43 49.63
C TRP A 1 -32.53 -32.73 49.66
N VAL A 2 -31.80 -32.88 48.56
CA VAL A 2 -31.67 -32.00 47.38
C VAL A 2 -31.31 -32.88 46.18
N GLY A 3 -32.09 -32.78 45.10
CA GLY A 3 -31.85 -33.48 43.85
C GLY A 3 -32.81 -32.94 42.81
N GLY A 4 -32.45 -31.84 42.15
CA GLY A 4 -33.35 -31.20 41.17
C GLY A 4 -32.86 -29.94 40.44
N GLU A 5 -31.73 -29.32 40.80
CA GLU A 5 -31.38 -28.00 40.23
C GLU A 5 -30.41 -27.99 39.04
N SER A 6 -29.88 -29.14 38.61
CA SER A 6 -28.86 -29.20 37.56
C SER A 6 -29.39 -29.38 36.13
N SER A 7 -30.65 -29.80 35.91
CA SER A 7 -31.21 -29.94 34.55
C SER A 7 -31.89 -28.65 34.03
N GLY A 8 -32.42 -27.80 34.92
CA GLY A 8 -33.12 -26.57 34.55
C GLY A 8 -32.22 -25.48 33.98
N ARG A 9 -31.00 -25.30 34.52
CA ARG A 9 -30.04 -24.29 34.01
C ARG A 9 -29.49 -24.62 32.62
N ARG A 10 -29.37 -25.91 32.30
CA ARG A 10 -28.87 -26.38 31.00
C ARG A 10 -29.92 -26.13 29.89
N CYS A 11 -31.19 -26.41 30.17
CA CYS A 11 -32.29 -26.13 29.22
C CYS A 11 -32.59 -24.64 28.99
N VAL A 12 -32.38 -23.75 29.97
CA VAL A 12 -32.55 -22.30 29.78
C VAL A 12 -31.42 -21.73 28.92
N ALA A 13 -30.18 -22.15 29.17
CA ALA A 13 -29.03 -21.76 28.34
C ALA A 13 -29.16 -22.26 26.88
N GLU A 14 -29.68 -23.47 26.66
CA GLU A 14 -29.95 -24.02 25.33
C GLU A 14 -31.07 -23.26 24.59
N ARG A 15 -32.14 -22.86 25.28
CA ARG A 15 -33.22 -22.04 24.68
C ARG A 15 -32.74 -20.62 24.33
N ASP A 16 -31.97 -19.99 25.21
CA ASP A 16 -31.37 -18.66 24.95
C ASP A 16 -30.30 -18.71 23.86
N CYS A 17 -29.64 -19.85 23.63
CA CYS A 17 -28.70 -20.04 22.53
C CYS A 17 -29.40 -20.03 21.16
N ALA A 18 -30.56 -20.69 21.05
CA ALA A 18 -31.33 -20.74 19.79
C ALA A 18 -32.10 -19.44 19.49
N LEU A 19 -32.51 -18.67 20.51
CA LEU A 19 -33.25 -17.42 20.34
C LEU A 19 -32.37 -16.26 19.82
N ARG A 20 -31.07 -16.26 20.18
CA ARG A 20 -30.14 -15.19 19.83
C ARG A 20 -29.94 -15.00 18.31
N PRO A 21 -29.63 -16.05 17.51
CA PRO A 21 -29.55 -15.93 16.06
C PRO A 21 -30.87 -15.46 15.43
N ARG A 22 -32.02 -15.92 15.97
CA ARG A 22 -33.34 -15.57 15.43
C ARG A 22 -33.69 -14.10 15.63
N HIS A 23 -33.38 -13.51 16.79
CA HIS A 23 -33.56 -12.07 17.00
C HIS A 23 -32.58 -11.25 16.16
N PHE A 24 -31.34 -11.69 16.03
CA PHE A 24 -30.35 -11.03 15.18
C PHE A 24 -30.79 -11.02 13.71
N LYS A 25 -31.36 -12.13 13.22
CA LYS A 25 -31.94 -12.23 11.88
C LYS A 25 -33.02 -11.18 11.61
N ASN A 26 -33.88 -10.90 12.59
CA ASN A 26 -34.88 -9.84 12.45
C ASN A 26 -34.23 -8.46 12.30
N LEU A 27 -33.12 -8.19 12.99
CA LEU A 27 -32.36 -6.94 12.84
C LEU A 27 -31.69 -6.84 11.46
N CYS A 28 -31.19 -7.97 10.93
CA CYS A 28 -30.62 -8.03 9.58
C CYS A 28 -31.66 -7.77 8.49
N SER A 29 -32.95 -8.02 8.75
CA SER A 29 -34.06 -7.79 7.81
C SER A 29 -34.99 -6.65 8.23
N ASP A 30 -34.54 -5.75 9.10
CA ASP A 30 -35.35 -4.63 9.58
C ASP A 30 -35.71 -3.67 8.43
N ASP A 31 -36.90 -3.10 8.45
CA ASP A 31 -37.34 -2.14 7.42
C ASP A 31 -36.44 -0.89 7.36
N THR A 32 -35.81 -0.54 8.49
CA THR A 32 -34.96 0.63 8.64
C THR A 32 -33.52 0.33 8.23
N PRO A 33 -32.97 1.00 7.19
CA PRO A 33 -31.59 0.78 6.74
C PRO A 33 -30.53 0.97 7.83
N MET A 34 -30.76 1.89 8.77
CA MET A 34 -29.83 2.15 9.88
C MET A 34 -29.70 0.94 10.81
N VAL A 35 -30.78 0.18 11.02
CA VAL A 35 -30.77 -1.03 11.84
C VAL A 35 -30.03 -2.15 11.10
N ARG A 36 -30.32 -2.37 9.82
CA ARG A 36 -29.61 -3.36 9.00
C ARG A 36 -28.12 -3.06 8.88
N ARG A 37 -27.76 -1.79 8.74
CA ARG A 37 -26.36 -1.33 8.76
C ARG A 37 -25.67 -1.66 10.08
N ALA A 38 -26.33 -1.40 11.21
CA ALA A 38 -25.81 -1.76 12.52
C ALA A 38 -25.65 -3.27 12.67
N ALA A 39 -26.64 -4.06 12.23
CA ALA A 39 -26.57 -5.51 12.25
C ALA A 39 -25.40 -6.03 11.37
N ALA A 40 -25.25 -5.53 10.14
CA ALA A 40 -24.14 -5.89 9.26
C ALA A 40 -22.77 -5.62 9.89
N SER A 41 -22.58 -4.45 10.53
CA SER A 41 -21.32 -4.12 11.23
C SER A 41 -20.98 -5.06 12.39
N LYS A 42 -21.98 -5.76 12.95
CA LYS A 42 -21.82 -6.67 14.09
C LYS A 42 -21.91 -8.14 13.71
N LEU A 43 -22.20 -8.46 12.46
CA LEU A 43 -22.35 -9.83 11.99
C LEU A 43 -21.08 -10.66 12.19
N GLY A 44 -19.90 -10.10 11.88
CA GLY A 44 -18.62 -10.77 12.05
C GLY A 44 -18.28 -11.05 13.53
N GLU A 45 -18.47 -10.08 14.41
CA GLU A 45 -18.28 -10.25 15.88
C GLU A 45 -19.27 -11.27 16.45
N PHE A 46 -20.53 -11.24 15.99
CA PHE A 46 -21.55 -12.17 16.42
C PHE A 46 -21.26 -13.60 15.94
N ALA A 47 -20.76 -13.78 14.72
CA ALA A 47 -20.38 -15.08 14.19
C ALA A 47 -19.29 -15.76 15.04
N LYS A 48 -18.34 -14.98 15.59
CA LYS A 48 -17.22 -15.51 16.41
C LYS A 48 -17.64 -16.16 17.72
N VAL A 49 -18.84 -15.87 18.22
CA VAL A 49 -19.36 -16.43 19.48
C VAL A 49 -20.40 -17.53 19.27
N LEU A 50 -20.63 -17.94 18.01
CA LEU A 50 -21.55 -19.02 17.66
C LEU A 50 -20.79 -20.30 17.33
N GLU A 51 -21.46 -21.43 17.54
CA GLU A 51 -20.99 -22.73 17.08
C GLU A 51 -20.97 -22.78 15.55
N LEU A 52 -20.01 -23.52 14.99
CA LEU A 52 -19.78 -23.61 13.55
C LEU A 52 -21.02 -24.05 12.76
N GLU A 53 -21.85 -24.94 13.31
CA GLU A 53 -23.12 -25.35 12.70
C GLU A 53 -24.09 -24.17 12.55
N ASN A 54 -24.19 -23.33 13.57
CA ASN A 54 -25.04 -22.13 13.57
C ASN A 54 -24.47 -21.04 12.65
N VAL A 55 -23.14 -20.92 12.54
CA VAL A 55 -22.52 -20.03 11.55
C VAL A 55 -22.97 -20.42 10.14
N LYS A 56 -22.90 -21.70 9.79
CA LYS A 56 -23.33 -22.19 8.47
C LYS A 56 -24.83 -22.03 8.23
N ALA A 57 -25.65 -22.44 9.21
CA ALA A 57 -27.09 -22.49 9.05
C ALA A 57 -27.78 -21.11 9.10
N GLU A 58 -27.27 -20.18 9.92
CA GLU A 58 -27.93 -18.89 10.17
C GLU A 58 -27.10 -17.69 9.71
N ILE A 59 -25.79 -17.65 9.99
CA ILE A 59 -24.94 -16.49 9.66
C ILE A 59 -24.72 -16.37 8.15
N ILE A 60 -24.44 -17.47 7.44
CA ILE A 60 -24.21 -17.42 6.00
C ILE A 60 -25.42 -16.87 5.24
N PRO A 61 -26.66 -17.34 5.47
CA PRO A 61 -27.84 -16.73 4.84
C PRO A 61 -28.02 -15.24 5.17
N MET A 62 -27.76 -14.82 6.41
CA MET A 62 -27.84 -13.41 6.81
C MET A 62 -26.77 -12.58 6.09
N PHE A 63 -25.54 -13.08 6.01
CA PHE A 63 -24.44 -12.46 5.27
C PHE A 63 -24.79 -12.27 3.80
N VAL A 64 -25.26 -13.33 3.12
CA VAL A 64 -25.64 -13.28 1.71
C VAL A 64 -26.76 -12.26 1.47
N SER A 65 -27.76 -12.22 2.37
CA SER A 65 -28.85 -11.24 2.28
C SER A 65 -28.36 -9.81 2.42
N LEU A 66 -27.52 -9.52 3.41
CA LEU A 66 -26.97 -8.18 3.65
C LEU A 66 -26.00 -7.74 2.55
N ALA A 67 -25.24 -8.68 1.98
CA ALA A 67 -24.36 -8.41 0.85
C ALA A 67 -25.12 -8.10 -0.45
N SER A 68 -26.40 -8.45 -0.53
CA SER A 68 -27.29 -8.10 -1.65
C SER A 68 -28.33 -7.03 -1.29
N ASP A 69 -28.14 -6.31 -0.17
CA ASP A 69 -29.07 -5.26 0.27
C ASP A 69 -29.21 -4.14 -0.77
N GLU A 70 -30.37 -3.52 -0.85
CA GLU A 70 -30.61 -2.40 -1.77
C GLU A 70 -29.69 -1.19 -1.45
N GLN A 71 -29.32 -1.03 -0.18
CA GLN A 71 -28.51 0.06 0.33
C GLN A 71 -27.02 -0.29 0.29
N ASP A 72 -26.23 0.49 -0.46
CA ASP A 72 -24.79 0.27 -0.57
C ASP A 72 -24.07 0.39 0.78
N SER A 73 -24.55 1.28 1.66
CA SER A 73 -24.07 1.49 3.03
C SER A 73 -24.19 0.24 3.92
N VAL A 74 -25.08 -0.69 3.57
CA VAL A 74 -25.21 -2.01 4.23
C VAL A 74 -24.29 -3.02 3.52
N ARG A 75 -24.34 -3.08 2.18
CA ARG A 75 -23.53 -4.03 1.39
C ARG A 75 -22.03 -3.90 1.66
N LEU A 76 -21.51 -2.67 1.79
CA LEU A 76 -20.08 -2.47 2.05
C LEU A 76 -19.63 -3.07 3.39
N LEU A 77 -20.49 -3.09 4.41
CA LEU A 77 -20.17 -3.70 5.71
C LEU A 77 -20.19 -5.23 5.65
N ALA A 78 -20.89 -5.82 4.67
CA ALA A 78 -20.86 -7.26 4.46
C ALA A 78 -19.46 -7.73 4.05
N VAL A 79 -18.65 -6.91 3.37
CA VAL A 79 -17.26 -7.24 3.01
C VAL A 79 -16.39 -7.44 4.26
N GLU A 80 -16.55 -6.59 5.28
CA GLU A 80 -15.85 -6.74 6.55
C GLU A 80 -16.31 -7.99 7.32
N ALA A 81 -17.61 -8.29 7.28
CA ALA A 81 -18.14 -9.52 7.83
C ALA A 81 -17.59 -10.76 7.10
N CYS A 82 -17.38 -10.68 5.78
CA CYS A 82 -16.82 -11.77 4.97
C CYS A 82 -15.43 -12.20 5.49
N VAL A 83 -14.56 -11.24 5.82
CA VAL A 83 -13.23 -11.53 6.43
C VAL A 83 -13.39 -12.32 7.72
N SER A 84 -14.27 -11.87 8.61
CA SER A 84 -14.48 -12.53 9.91
C SER A 84 -15.09 -13.92 9.75
N ILE A 85 -16.03 -14.11 8.82
CA ILE A 85 -16.68 -15.40 8.58
C ILE A 85 -15.71 -16.38 7.92
N ALA A 86 -14.89 -15.93 6.98
CA ALA A 86 -13.88 -16.76 6.32
C ALA A 86 -12.88 -17.36 7.32
N GLN A 87 -12.51 -16.62 8.35
CA GLN A 87 -11.62 -17.10 9.43
C GLN A 87 -12.25 -18.20 10.32
N LEU A 88 -13.58 -18.36 10.30
CA LEU A 88 -14.30 -19.33 11.12
C LEU A 88 -14.61 -20.63 10.38
N LEU A 89 -14.63 -20.60 9.04
CA LEU A 89 -15.02 -21.74 8.22
C LEU A 89 -13.82 -22.62 7.85
N PRO A 90 -14.01 -23.94 7.74
CA PRO A 90 -13.03 -24.83 7.11
C PRO A 90 -12.77 -24.42 5.65
N GLN A 91 -11.51 -24.56 5.22
CA GLN A 91 -11.05 -24.17 3.88
C GLN A 91 -11.88 -24.78 2.74
N ASN A 92 -12.32 -26.04 2.89
CA ASN A 92 -13.12 -26.74 1.88
C ASN A 92 -14.55 -26.20 1.71
N GLU A 93 -15.00 -25.32 2.61
CA GLU A 93 -16.34 -24.74 2.58
C GLU A 93 -16.35 -23.26 2.16
N LEU A 94 -15.20 -22.59 2.17
CA LEU A 94 -15.08 -21.19 1.78
C LEU A 94 -15.53 -20.95 0.34
N GLU A 95 -15.10 -21.82 -0.57
CA GLU A 95 -15.41 -21.69 -1.99
C GLU A 95 -16.93 -21.73 -2.28
N PRO A 96 -17.70 -22.74 -1.84
CA PRO A 96 -19.14 -22.77 -2.09
C PRO A 96 -19.94 -21.74 -1.27
N LEU A 97 -19.49 -21.36 -0.06
CA LEU A 97 -20.30 -20.53 0.85
C LEU A 97 -20.02 -19.02 0.74
N LEU A 98 -18.79 -18.60 0.44
CA LEU A 98 -18.39 -17.18 0.47
C LEU A 98 -18.04 -16.61 -0.90
N MET A 99 -17.40 -17.40 -1.76
CA MET A 99 -16.88 -16.87 -3.02
C MET A 99 -17.95 -16.34 -3.99
N PRO A 100 -19.18 -16.90 -4.09
CA PRO A 100 -20.23 -16.29 -4.90
C PRO A 100 -20.53 -14.85 -4.48
N THR A 101 -20.64 -14.61 -3.17
CA THR A 101 -20.93 -13.28 -2.61
C THR A 101 -19.74 -12.34 -2.74
N LEU A 102 -18.51 -12.84 -2.54
CA LEU A 102 -17.32 -12.00 -2.72
C LEU A 102 -17.14 -11.58 -4.19
N ARG A 103 -17.36 -12.48 -5.15
CA ARG A 103 -17.33 -12.14 -6.59
C ARG A 103 -18.37 -11.08 -6.94
N GLN A 104 -19.58 -11.20 -6.39
CA GLN A 104 -20.62 -10.17 -6.53
C GLN A 104 -20.19 -8.82 -5.95
N ALA A 105 -19.51 -8.80 -4.81
CA ALA A 105 -19.03 -7.57 -4.19
C ALA A 105 -17.90 -6.90 -4.99
N VAL A 106 -17.03 -7.68 -5.63
CA VAL A 106 -15.96 -7.19 -6.52
C VAL A 106 -16.56 -6.48 -7.75
N GLU A 107 -17.68 -6.98 -8.27
CA GLU A 107 -18.38 -6.43 -9.44
C GLU A 107 -19.58 -5.55 -9.06
N ASP A 108 -19.67 -5.11 -7.80
CA ASP A 108 -20.83 -4.35 -7.31
C ASP A 108 -21.00 -3.03 -8.07
N LYS A 109 -22.24 -2.65 -8.36
CA LYS A 109 -22.56 -1.37 -9.02
C LYS A 109 -22.06 -0.15 -8.25
N SER A 110 -21.99 -0.22 -6.91
CA SER A 110 -21.46 0.85 -6.06
C SER A 110 -19.96 0.72 -5.91
N TRP A 111 -19.25 1.76 -6.35
CA TRP A 111 -17.80 1.83 -6.18
C TRP A 111 -17.37 1.78 -4.71
N ARG A 112 -18.23 2.17 -3.77
CA ARG A 112 -17.93 2.08 -2.32
C ARG A 112 -17.81 0.65 -1.84
N VAL A 113 -18.60 -0.26 -2.41
CA VAL A 113 -18.53 -1.70 -2.10
C VAL A 113 -17.25 -2.27 -2.70
N ARG A 114 -16.97 -1.99 -3.98
CA ARG A 114 -15.73 -2.42 -4.65
C ARG A 114 -14.47 -1.86 -3.96
N TYR A 115 -14.52 -0.60 -3.54
CA TYR A 115 -13.50 0.04 -2.71
C TYR A 115 -13.28 -0.71 -1.41
N MET A 116 -14.34 -1.12 -0.72
CA MET A 116 -14.19 -1.89 0.53
C MET A 116 -13.54 -3.27 0.27
N VAL A 117 -13.83 -3.90 -0.88
CA VAL A 117 -13.12 -5.13 -1.26
C VAL A 117 -11.64 -4.86 -1.48
N ALA A 118 -11.28 -3.79 -2.18
CA ALA A 118 -9.88 -3.37 -2.36
C ALA A 118 -9.20 -3.00 -1.02
N ASP A 119 -9.89 -2.29 -0.12
CA ASP A 119 -9.35 -1.91 1.19
C ASP A 119 -9.10 -3.13 2.09
N LYS A 120 -9.94 -4.16 2.00
CA LYS A 120 -9.84 -5.41 2.77
C LYS A 120 -9.14 -6.56 2.04
N PHE A 121 -8.48 -6.26 0.92
CA PHE A 121 -8.03 -7.31 0.00
C PHE A 121 -7.00 -8.26 0.61
N ASN A 122 -6.08 -7.73 1.42
CA ASN A 122 -5.02 -8.51 2.05
C ASN A 122 -5.59 -9.36 3.20
N GLU A 123 -6.52 -8.83 3.98
CA GLU A 123 -7.23 -9.58 5.01
C GLU A 123 -8.08 -10.70 4.41
N LEU A 124 -8.74 -10.44 3.27
CA LEU A 124 -9.45 -11.46 2.50
C LEU A 124 -8.50 -12.56 2.00
N GLN A 125 -7.37 -12.19 1.39
CA GLN A 125 -6.35 -13.13 0.92
C GLN A 125 -5.88 -14.07 2.04
N ASN A 126 -5.56 -13.49 3.20
CA ASN A 126 -5.11 -14.26 4.37
C ASN A 126 -6.20 -15.20 4.91
N ALA A 127 -7.47 -14.80 4.82
CA ALA A 127 -8.58 -15.63 5.28
C ALA A 127 -8.94 -16.77 4.30
N VAL A 128 -8.86 -16.54 2.99
CA VAL A 128 -9.30 -17.53 1.97
C VAL A 128 -8.22 -18.54 1.55
N GLY A 129 -6.95 -18.28 1.87
CA GLY A 129 -5.85 -19.20 1.58
C GLY A 129 -5.38 -19.20 0.13
N SER A 130 -4.27 -19.91 -0.14
CA SER A 130 -3.52 -19.81 -1.39
C SER A 130 -4.27 -20.34 -2.62
N SER A 131 -5.03 -21.43 -2.47
CA SER A 131 -5.77 -22.05 -3.57
C SER A 131 -6.84 -21.10 -4.15
N ILE A 132 -7.68 -20.54 -3.26
CA ILE A 132 -8.70 -19.55 -3.64
C ILE A 132 -8.04 -18.25 -4.10
N THR A 133 -6.94 -17.83 -3.46
CA THR A 133 -6.20 -16.64 -3.88
C THR A 133 -5.79 -16.72 -5.34
N LYS A 134 -5.18 -17.84 -5.75
CA LYS A 134 -4.73 -18.03 -7.14
C LYS A 134 -5.89 -18.09 -8.13
N LYS A 135 -6.96 -18.79 -7.77
CA LYS A 135 -8.10 -19.04 -8.67
C LYS A 135 -9.01 -17.83 -8.84
N ASP A 136 -9.30 -17.13 -7.74
CA ASP A 136 -10.37 -16.13 -7.67
C ASP A 136 -9.85 -14.74 -7.31
N LEU A 137 -8.90 -14.61 -6.37
CA LEU A 137 -8.44 -13.28 -5.97
C LEU A 137 -7.49 -12.66 -6.98
N VAL A 138 -6.63 -13.41 -7.67
CA VAL A 138 -5.75 -12.84 -8.71
C VAL A 138 -6.59 -12.14 -9.81
N PRO A 139 -7.60 -12.79 -10.44
CA PRO A 139 -8.48 -12.11 -11.40
C PRO A 139 -9.26 -10.93 -10.80
N ALA A 140 -9.77 -11.07 -9.57
CA ALA A 140 -10.47 -9.99 -8.88
C ALA A 140 -9.57 -8.76 -8.65
N PHE A 141 -8.31 -8.98 -8.26
CA PHE A 141 -7.35 -7.92 -8.04
C PHE A 141 -7.00 -7.18 -9.33
N GLN A 142 -6.86 -7.91 -10.44
CA GLN A 142 -6.68 -7.31 -11.76
C GLN A 142 -7.86 -6.42 -12.14
N SER A 143 -9.09 -6.87 -11.88
CA SER A 143 -10.30 -6.08 -12.11
C SER A 143 -10.30 -4.79 -11.29
N LEU A 144 -9.97 -4.86 -9.99
CA LEU A 144 -9.92 -3.69 -9.10
C LEU A 144 -8.81 -2.70 -9.48
N MET A 145 -7.64 -3.18 -9.92
CA MET A 145 -6.58 -2.32 -10.46
C MET A 145 -7.00 -1.61 -11.76
N LYS A 146 -8.00 -2.13 -12.47
CA LYS A 146 -8.54 -1.58 -13.72
C LYS A 146 -9.94 -0.97 -13.55
N ASP A 147 -10.35 -0.72 -12.30
CA ASP A 147 -11.67 -0.18 -12.00
C ASP A 147 -11.89 1.18 -12.69
N CYS A 148 -13.13 1.49 -13.07
CA CYS A 148 -13.44 2.78 -13.67
C CYS A 148 -13.23 3.94 -12.68
N GLU A 149 -13.39 3.71 -11.37
CA GLU A 149 -13.23 4.73 -10.34
C GLU A 149 -11.82 4.78 -9.76
N ALA A 150 -11.28 6.00 -9.70
CA ALA A 150 -9.89 6.22 -9.28
C ALA A 150 -9.65 5.85 -7.81
N GLU A 151 -10.62 6.10 -6.93
CA GLU A 151 -10.53 5.72 -5.51
C GLU A 151 -10.36 4.21 -5.32
N VAL A 152 -11.02 3.40 -6.16
CA VAL A 152 -10.88 1.94 -6.11
C VAL A 152 -9.50 1.51 -6.61
N ARG A 153 -9.04 2.08 -7.74
CA ARG A 153 -7.69 1.80 -8.26
C ARG A 153 -6.59 2.23 -7.30
N ALA A 154 -6.74 3.36 -6.62
CA ALA A 154 -5.79 3.83 -5.61
C ALA A 154 -5.74 2.89 -4.39
N ALA A 155 -6.91 2.45 -3.89
CA ALA A 155 -6.99 1.45 -2.82
C ALA A 155 -6.31 0.14 -3.21
N ALA A 156 -6.60 -0.38 -4.40
CA ALA A 156 -5.97 -1.59 -4.94
C ALA A 156 -4.44 -1.41 -5.10
N SER A 157 -4.00 -0.25 -5.58
CA SER A 157 -2.58 0.07 -5.77
C SER A 157 -1.79 -0.04 -4.46
N HIS A 158 -2.33 0.46 -3.35
CA HIS A 158 -1.69 0.37 -2.03
C HIS A 158 -1.54 -1.07 -1.52
N LYS A 159 -2.34 -2.02 -2.03
CA LYS A 159 -2.30 -3.42 -1.59
C LYS A 159 -1.31 -4.29 -2.36
N ILE A 160 -0.79 -3.81 -3.50
CA ILE A 160 0.04 -4.59 -4.44
C ILE A 160 1.21 -5.29 -3.73
N LYS A 161 1.97 -4.55 -2.90
CA LYS A 161 3.15 -5.10 -2.21
C LYS A 161 2.78 -6.33 -1.38
N GLU A 162 1.91 -6.15 -0.38
CA GLU A 162 1.55 -7.21 0.55
C GLU A 162 0.78 -8.34 -0.14
N PHE A 163 -0.06 -8.03 -1.13
CA PHE A 163 -0.72 -9.05 -1.94
C PHE A 163 0.30 -9.98 -2.61
N CYS A 164 1.32 -9.40 -3.26
CA CYS A 164 2.40 -10.15 -3.91
C CYS A 164 3.28 -10.92 -2.92
N GLU A 165 3.57 -10.37 -1.74
CA GLU A 165 4.33 -11.03 -0.68
C GLU A 165 3.62 -12.28 -0.14
N ASN A 166 2.28 -12.26 -0.11
CA ASN A 166 1.43 -13.34 0.41
C ASN A 166 1.00 -14.38 -0.64
N LEU A 167 1.45 -14.25 -1.89
CA LEU A 167 1.24 -15.29 -2.91
C LEU A 167 2.04 -16.55 -2.59
N ASP A 168 1.49 -17.69 -3.01
CA ASP A 168 2.14 -19.00 -2.90
C ASP A 168 3.54 -18.99 -3.54
N PRO A 169 4.63 -19.33 -2.81
CA PRO A 169 6.00 -19.22 -3.31
C PRO A 169 6.24 -19.92 -4.64
N ASP A 170 5.59 -21.07 -4.90
CA ASP A 170 5.84 -21.88 -6.10
C ASP A 170 5.29 -21.22 -7.38
N SER A 171 4.33 -20.30 -7.25
CA SER A 171 3.75 -19.60 -8.40
C SER A 171 3.76 -18.07 -8.29
N ARG A 172 4.38 -17.53 -7.24
CA ARG A 172 4.45 -16.09 -6.93
C ARG A 172 5.03 -15.29 -8.08
N GLU A 173 6.25 -15.62 -8.49
CA GLU A 173 6.96 -14.88 -9.55
C GLU A 173 6.19 -14.93 -10.87
N GLN A 174 5.70 -16.11 -11.27
CA GLN A 174 4.90 -16.29 -12.48
C GLN A 174 3.63 -15.41 -12.45
N ILE A 175 2.89 -15.41 -11.35
CA ILE A 175 1.67 -14.60 -11.20
C ILE A 175 2.02 -13.11 -11.26
N ILE A 176 3.06 -12.66 -10.56
CA ILE A 176 3.48 -11.26 -10.57
C ILE A 176 3.81 -10.83 -11.99
N MET A 177 4.65 -11.58 -12.69
CA MET A 177 5.14 -11.23 -14.02
C MET A 177 4.04 -11.26 -15.09
N THR A 178 3.14 -12.24 -15.04
CA THR A 178 2.14 -12.45 -16.10
C THR A 178 0.80 -11.77 -15.84
N GLN A 179 0.40 -11.58 -14.59
CA GLN A 179 -0.94 -11.08 -14.22
C GLN A 179 -0.88 -9.68 -13.59
N ILE A 180 0.08 -9.43 -12.69
CA ILE A 180 0.11 -8.19 -11.89
C ILE A 180 0.91 -7.09 -12.59
N LEU A 181 2.11 -7.40 -13.07
CA LEU A 181 3.03 -6.45 -13.69
C LEU A 181 2.41 -5.71 -14.89
N PRO A 182 1.61 -6.33 -15.79
CA PRO A 182 0.89 -5.59 -16.82
C PRO A 182 -0.05 -4.52 -16.27
N CYS A 183 -0.75 -4.81 -15.16
CA CYS A 183 -1.64 -3.85 -14.50
C CYS A 183 -0.82 -2.72 -13.84
N VAL A 184 0.31 -3.05 -13.20
CA VAL A 184 1.24 -2.05 -12.65
C VAL A 184 1.73 -1.08 -13.73
N LYS A 185 2.07 -1.59 -14.92
CA LYS A 185 2.49 -0.76 -16.06
C LYS A 185 1.41 0.25 -16.47
N GLU A 186 0.14 -0.18 -16.50
CA GLU A 186 -0.99 0.72 -16.78
C GLU A 186 -1.16 1.78 -15.68
N LEU A 187 -1.06 1.39 -14.40
CA LEU A 187 -1.23 2.27 -13.23
C LEU A 187 -0.13 3.33 -13.12
N VAL A 188 1.10 3.06 -13.58
CA VAL A 188 2.18 4.07 -13.65
C VAL A 188 1.78 5.26 -14.52
N THR A 189 1.01 4.99 -15.58
CA THR A 189 0.54 6.00 -16.53
C THR A 189 -0.90 6.45 -16.27
N ASP A 190 -1.45 6.17 -15.08
CA ASP A 190 -2.83 6.53 -14.74
C ASP A 190 -3.06 8.05 -14.84
N ALA A 191 -4.20 8.44 -15.38
CA ALA A 191 -4.58 9.85 -15.50
C ALA A 191 -4.78 10.52 -14.13
N ASN A 192 -5.12 9.74 -13.09
CA ASN A 192 -5.35 10.25 -11.75
C ASN A 192 -4.06 10.23 -10.92
N GLN A 193 -3.63 11.42 -10.47
CA GLN A 193 -2.42 11.58 -9.66
C GLN A 193 -2.45 10.80 -8.34
N HIS A 194 -3.62 10.60 -7.72
CA HIS A 194 -3.72 9.86 -6.46
C HIS A 194 -3.45 8.37 -6.66
N VAL A 195 -3.86 7.81 -7.80
CA VAL A 195 -3.55 6.42 -8.17
C VAL A 195 -2.04 6.26 -8.38
N LYS A 196 -1.42 7.17 -9.15
CA LYS A 196 0.03 7.16 -9.36
C LYS A 196 0.81 7.32 -8.04
N SER A 197 0.35 8.23 -7.16
CA SER A 197 0.96 8.46 -5.84
C SER A 197 0.87 7.22 -4.95
N ALA A 198 -0.30 6.56 -4.94
CA ALA A 198 -0.53 5.32 -4.23
C ALA A 198 0.42 4.23 -4.68
N LEU A 199 0.53 4.00 -5.99
CA LEU A 199 1.46 3.01 -6.55
C LEU A 199 2.92 3.36 -6.21
N ALA A 200 3.34 4.61 -6.40
CA ALA A 200 4.71 5.05 -6.13
C ALA A 200 5.15 4.79 -4.68
N SER A 201 4.22 4.83 -3.72
CA SER A 201 4.52 4.55 -2.32
C SER A 201 4.87 3.08 -2.02
N VAL A 202 4.49 2.14 -2.92
CA VAL A 202 4.63 0.70 -2.67
C VAL A 202 5.34 -0.09 -3.78
N ILE A 203 5.52 0.47 -4.98
CA ILE A 203 6.05 -0.25 -6.16
C ILE A 203 7.40 -0.91 -5.89
N MET A 204 8.27 -0.25 -5.10
CA MET A 204 9.58 -0.80 -4.76
C MET A 204 9.55 -1.91 -3.72
N GLY A 205 8.41 -2.13 -3.08
CA GLY A 205 8.17 -3.31 -2.26
C GLY A 205 8.18 -4.63 -3.05
N LEU A 206 8.13 -4.58 -4.38
CA LEU A 206 8.26 -5.76 -5.23
C LEU A 206 9.72 -6.20 -5.43
N SER A 207 10.70 -5.34 -5.15
CA SER A 207 12.12 -5.66 -5.34
C SER A 207 12.63 -6.87 -4.55
N PRO A 208 12.26 -7.07 -3.28
CA PRO A 208 12.70 -8.27 -2.55
C PRO A 208 12.08 -9.58 -3.08
N ILE A 209 11.03 -9.47 -3.90
CA ILE A 209 10.24 -10.61 -4.40
C ILE A 209 10.73 -11.09 -5.76
N LEU A 210 11.19 -10.17 -6.60
CA LEU A 210 11.62 -10.44 -7.97
C LEU A 210 13.13 -10.66 -8.06
N GLY A 211 13.56 -11.37 -9.10
CA GLY A 211 14.97 -11.53 -9.41
C GLY A 211 15.61 -10.20 -9.84
N LYS A 212 16.93 -10.08 -9.66
CA LYS A 212 17.69 -8.89 -10.08
C LYS A 212 17.50 -8.56 -11.56
N GLU A 213 17.41 -9.57 -12.42
CA GLU A 213 17.20 -9.40 -13.87
C GLU A 213 15.83 -8.79 -14.15
N ASP A 214 14.75 -9.33 -13.59
CA ASP A 214 13.39 -8.79 -13.76
C ASP A 214 13.23 -7.38 -13.21
N ILE A 215 13.92 -7.06 -12.11
CA ILE A 215 13.89 -5.71 -11.54
C ILE A 215 14.52 -4.72 -12.51
N ILE A 216 15.67 -5.05 -13.10
CA ILE A 216 16.35 -4.20 -14.06
C ILE A 216 15.55 -4.07 -15.36
N GLU A 217 15.01 -5.18 -15.86
CA GLU A 217 14.29 -5.20 -17.14
C GLU A 217 12.90 -4.55 -17.05
N HIS A 218 12.20 -4.73 -15.93
CA HIS A 218 10.79 -4.38 -15.85
C HIS A 218 10.43 -3.35 -14.79
N LEU A 219 11.00 -3.40 -13.58
CA LEU A 219 10.65 -2.44 -12.52
C LEU A 219 11.41 -1.12 -12.63
N LEU A 220 12.69 -1.16 -12.99
CA LEU A 220 13.52 0.05 -13.12
C LEU A 220 12.94 1.05 -14.15
N PRO A 221 12.47 0.65 -15.34
CA PRO A 221 11.83 1.59 -16.26
C PRO A 221 10.59 2.27 -15.67
N LEU A 222 9.79 1.53 -14.89
CA LEU A 222 8.59 2.06 -14.24
C LEU A 222 8.94 3.03 -13.11
N PHE A 223 9.96 2.68 -12.33
CA PHE A 223 10.50 3.54 -11.28
C PHE A 223 11.01 4.86 -11.86
N LEU A 224 11.79 4.83 -12.94
CA LEU A 224 12.31 6.03 -13.61
C LEU A 224 11.20 6.88 -14.22
N ALA A 225 10.14 6.25 -14.74
CA ALA A 225 8.97 6.97 -15.24
C ALA A 225 8.27 7.75 -14.11
N GLN A 226 8.04 7.11 -12.96
CA GLN A 226 7.43 7.77 -11.80
C GLN A 226 8.35 8.81 -11.14
N LEU A 227 9.68 8.61 -11.19
CA LEU A 227 10.67 9.58 -10.70
C LEU A 227 10.63 10.90 -11.50
N LYS A 228 10.18 10.84 -12.75
CA LYS A 228 10.01 11.99 -13.66
C LYS A 228 8.55 12.43 -13.80
N ASP A 229 7.66 11.99 -12.92
CA ASP A 229 6.24 12.33 -13.00
C ASP A 229 6.01 13.82 -12.75
N GLU A 230 5.03 14.41 -13.43
CA GLU A 230 4.66 15.81 -13.24
C GLU A 230 4.17 16.09 -11.80
N CYS A 231 3.55 15.10 -11.15
CA CYS A 231 3.05 15.21 -9.80
C CYS A 231 4.21 15.14 -8.77
N PRO A 232 4.43 16.21 -7.97
CA PRO A 232 5.49 16.22 -6.95
C PRO A 232 5.34 15.10 -5.90
N GLU A 233 4.11 14.71 -5.57
CA GLU A 233 3.84 13.68 -4.57
C GLU A 233 4.31 12.29 -5.04
N VAL A 234 4.09 11.97 -6.32
CA VAL A 234 4.57 10.73 -6.95
C VAL A 234 6.10 10.67 -6.84
N ARG A 235 6.78 11.75 -7.21
CA ARG A 235 8.25 11.84 -7.17
C ARG A 235 8.78 11.72 -5.75
N LEU A 236 8.14 12.38 -4.78
CA LEU A 236 8.49 12.27 -3.36
C LEU A 236 8.38 10.83 -2.83
N ASN A 237 7.31 10.14 -3.18
CA ASN A 237 7.10 8.74 -2.77
C ASN A 237 8.16 7.81 -3.37
N ILE A 238 8.55 8.03 -4.62
CA ILE A 238 9.65 7.30 -5.26
C ILE A 238 10.99 7.59 -4.60
N ILE A 239 11.31 8.86 -4.32
CA ILE A 239 12.56 9.26 -3.66
C ILE A 239 12.69 8.59 -2.30
N SER A 240 11.60 8.54 -1.54
CA SER A 240 11.56 7.94 -0.19
C SER A 240 11.83 6.43 -0.19
N ASN A 241 11.76 5.78 -1.35
CA ASN A 241 11.98 4.34 -1.55
C ASN A 241 13.24 4.03 -2.39
N LEU A 242 14.12 5.01 -2.62
CA LEU A 242 15.35 4.84 -3.41
C LEU A 242 16.34 3.83 -2.79
N ASP A 243 16.32 3.69 -1.46
CA ASP A 243 17.18 2.74 -0.73
C ASP A 243 16.99 1.30 -1.22
N CYS A 244 15.73 0.87 -1.37
CA CYS A 244 15.36 -0.48 -1.82
C CYS A 244 15.89 -0.79 -3.23
N VAL A 245 15.81 0.19 -4.13
CA VAL A 245 16.32 0.07 -5.51
C VAL A 245 17.84 -0.12 -5.49
N ASN A 246 18.51 0.66 -4.66
CA ASN A 246 19.94 0.79 -4.69
C ASN A 246 20.66 -0.49 -4.22
N GLU A 247 20.08 -1.24 -3.27
CA GLU A 247 20.60 -2.54 -2.85
C GLU A 247 20.62 -3.58 -4.00
N VAL A 248 19.65 -3.51 -4.91
CA VAL A 248 19.48 -4.51 -5.97
C VAL A 248 20.35 -4.22 -7.19
N ILE A 249 20.31 -2.98 -7.68
CA ILE A 249 20.85 -2.64 -9.00
C ILE A 249 22.36 -2.38 -8.92
N GLY A 250 22.84 -1.90 -7.77
CA GLY A 250 24.23 -1.57 -7.53
C GLY A 250 24.67 -0.26 -8.20
N ILE A 251 25.85 0.19 -7.79
CA ILE A 251 26.33 1.57 -8.00
C ILE A 251 26.50 2.01 -9.46
N ARG A 252 26.87 1.09 -10.36
CA ARG A 252 27.12 1.42 -11.77
C ARG A 252 25.83 1.83 -12.47
N GLN A 253 24.78 1.03 -12.31
CA GLN A 253 23.49 1.30 -12.92
C GLN A 253 22.78 2.48 -12.23
N LEU A 254 22.96 2.65 -10.91
CA LEU A 254 22.57 3.87 -10.19
C LEU A 254 23.14 5.13 -10.89
N SER A 255 24.45 5.15 -11.14
CA SER A 255 25.12 6.31 -11.75
C SER A 255 24.65 6.60 -13.19
N GLN A 256 24.29 5.58 -13.97
CA GLN A 256 23.91 5.75 -15.38
C GLN A 256 22.43 6.15 -15.54
N SER A 257 21.54 5.57 -14.74
CA SER A 257 20.10 5.67 -14.95
C SER A 257 19.41 6.61 -13.95
N LEU A 258 19.85 6.63 -12.69
CA LEU A 258 19.18 7.39 -11.62
C LEU A 258 19.78 8.78 -11.43
N LEU A 259 21.09 8.93 -11.61
CA LEU A 259 21.75 10.22 -11.42
C LEU A 259 21.16 11.35 -12.29
N PRO A 260 20.90 11.17 -13.60
CA PRO A 260 20.32 12.25 -14.40
C PRO A 260 18.98 12.74 -13.84
N ALA A 261 18.16 11.82 -13.35
CA ALA A 261 16.88 12.15 -12.72
C ALA A 261 17.06 12.83 -11.36
N ILE A 262 18.03 12.39 -10.53
CA ILE A 262 18.33 13.04 -9.25
C ILE A 262 18.80 14.48 -9.44
N VAL A 263 19.64 14.74 -10.45
CA VAL A 263 20.10 16.09 -10.80
C VAL A 263 18.92 16.98 -11.20
N GLU A 264 18.00 16.46 -12.02
CA GLU A 264 16.78 17.16 -12.40
C GLU A 264 15.89 17.49 -11.18
N LEU A 265 15.76 16.55 -10.23
CA LEU A 265 14.98 16.73 -9.01
C LEU A 265 15.63 17.67 -7.99
N ALA A 266 16.96 17.77 -7.99
CA ALA A 266 17.71 18.71 -7.16
C ALA A 266 17.35 20.18 -7.47
N GLU A 267 16.88 20.45 -8.69
CA GLU A 267 16.51 21.77 -9.19
C GLU A 267 14.99 21.94 -9.34
N ASP A 268 14.20 21.02 -8.77
CA ASP A 268 12.75 21.01 -8.95
C ASP A 268 12.09 22.32 -8.49
N ALA A 269 11.04 22.76 -9.20
CA ALA A 269 10.30 23.96 -8.85
C ALA A 269 9.69 23.91 -7.44
N LYS A 270 9.29 22.73 -6.97
CA LYS A 270 8.72 22.54 -5.63
C LYS A 270 9.83 22.28 -4.62
N TRP A 271 9.99 23.20 -3.68
CA TRP A 271 11.02 23.09 -2.65
C TRP A 271 10.95 21.77 -1.85
N ARG A 272 9.76 21.20 -1.62
CA ARG A 272 9.65 19.90 -0.92
C ARG A 272 10.37 18.76 -1.63
N VAL A 273 10.35 18.75 -2.97
CA VAL A 273 11.09 17.77 -3.78
C VAL A 273 12.58 17.99 -3.62
N ARG A 274 13.05 19.25 -3.73
CA ARG A 274 14.45 19.60 -3.48
C ARG A 274 14.90 19.19 -2.07
N LEU A 275 14.07 19.43 -1.06
CA LEU A 275 14.35 19.04 0.33
C LEU A 275 14.55 17.52 0.46
N ALA A 276 13.68 16.71 -0.15
CA ALA A 276 13.83 15.25 -0.11
C ALA A 276 15.15 14.79 -0.75
N ILE A 277 15.56 15.41 -1.86
CA ILE A 277 16.86 15.12 -2.49
C ILE A 277 18.03 15.54 -1.59
N ILE A 278 17.93 16.68 -0.91
CA ILE A 278 18.95 17.13 0.06
C ILE A 278 19.08 16.16 1.22
N GLU A 279 17.97 15.62 1.72
CA GLU A 279 18.00 14.63 2.81
C GLU A 279 18.62 13.30 2.35
N TYR A 280 18.41 12.92 1.08
CA TYR A 280 18.95 11.70 0.48
C TYR A 280 20.42 11.80 0.04
N MET A 281 20.92 13.02 -0.23
CA MET A 281 22.26 13.27 -0.77
C MET A 281 23.43 12.63 0.04
N PRO A 282 23.44 12.60 1.38
CA PRO A 282 24.55 11.99 2.12
C PRO A 282 24.67 10.49 1.89
N LEU A 283 23.56 9.80 1.62
CA LEU A 283 23.57 8.38 1.30
C LEU A 283 24.18 8.16 -0.09
N LEU A 284 23.71 8.92 -1.09
CA LEU A 284 24.22 8.89 -2.46
C LEU A 284 25.73 9.15 -2.51
N ALA A 285 26.16 10.21 -1.83
CA ALA A 285 27.57 10.60 -1.77
C ALA A 285 28.44 9.47 -1.21
N GLY A 286 27.95 8.77 -0.19
CA GLY A 286 28.67 7.64 0.41
C GLY A 286 28.80 6.42 -0.45
N GLN A 287 27.85 6.21 -1.35
CA GLN A 287 27.88 5.09 -2.26
C GLN A 287 28.77 5.44 -3.44
N LEU A 288 28.45 6.52 -4.15
CA LEU A 288 29.16 6.98 -5.36
C LEU A 288 30.65 7.29 -5.13
N GLY A 289 31.00 7.63 -3.89
CA GLY A 289 32.37 7.96 -3.49
C GLY A 289 32.71 9.43 -3.71
N VAL A 290 33.81 9.85 -3.09
CA VAL A 290 34.22 11.26 -3.02
C VAL A 290 34.57 11.85 -4.39
N GLU A 291 35.30 11.10 -5.23
CA GLU A 291 35.71 11.58 -6.57
C GLU A 291 34.50 11.90 -7.44
N PHE A 292 33.51 11.00 -7.42
CA PHE A 292 32.27 11.19 -8.17
C PHE A 292 31.45 12.36 -7.65
N PHE A 293 31.35 12.47 -6.32
CA PHE A 293 30.66 13.57 -5.67
C PHE A 293 31.26 14.92 -6.08
N ASP A 294 32.59 15.03 -6.03
CA ASP A 294 33.29 16.26 -6.37
C ASP A 294 33.09 16.66 -7.83
N GLU A 295 33.05 15.69 -8.76
CA GLU A 295 32.87 15.96 -10.20
C GLU A 295 31.43 16.32 -10.58
N LYS A 296 30.41 15.65 -9.98
CA LYS A 296 29.02 15.73 -10.46
C LYS A 296 28.04 16.37 -9.49
N LEU A 297 28.25 16.28 -8.17
CA LEU A 297 27.23 16.60 -7.17
C LEU A 297 27.59 17.81 -6.29
N ASN A 298 28.88 18.11 -6.13
CA ASN A 298 29.34 19.22 -5.29
C ASN A 298 28.73 20.56 -5.73
N THR A 299 28.65 20.82 -7.04
CA THR A 299 28.07 22.06 -7.57
C THR A 299 26.59 22.23 -7.16
N LEU A 300 25.81 21.15 -7.16
CA LEU A 300 24.41 21.17 -6.73
C LEU A 300 24.30 21.48 -5.23
N CYS A 301 25.15 20.85 -4.41
CA CYS A 301 25.17 21.09 -2.96
C CYS A 301 25.46 22.55 -2.61
N MET A 302 26.37 23.18 -3.37
CA MET A 302 26.66 24.60 -3.21
C MET A 302 25.52 25.49 -3.71
N ALA A 303 24.82 25.10 -4.78
CA ALA A 303 23.67 25.85 -5.29
C ALA A 303 22.52 25.91 -4.27
N TRP A 304 22.32 24.86 -3.48
CA TRP A 304 21.26 24.85 -2.45
C TRP A 304 21.52 25.79 -1.27
N LEU A 305 22.79 26.14 -0.98
CA LEU A 305 23.12 27.11 0.07
C LEU A 305 22.58 28.49 -0.25
N ILE A 306 22.41 28.82 -1.53
CA ILE A 306 21.87 30.10 -2.00
C ILE A 306 20.43 29.98 -2.52
N ASP A 307 19.72 28.88 -2.19
CA ASP A 307 18.33 28.67 -2.60
C ASP A 307 17.42 29.80 -2.06
N HIS A 308 16.39 30.17 -2.81
CA HIS A 308 15.44 31.21 -2.42
C HIS A 308 14.63 30.85 -1.16
N VAL A 309 14.43 29.55 -0.88
CA VAL A 309 13.70 29.05 0.30
C VAL A 309 14.65 28.84 1.47
N TYR A 310 14.40 29.53 2.60
CA TYR A 310 15.20 29.40 3.82
C TYR A 310 15.36 27.94 4.29
N THR A 311 14.27 27.17 4.33
CA THR A 311 14.30 25.76 4.74
C THR A 311 15.24 24.91 3.89
N ILE A 312 15.39 25.24 2.60
CA ILE A 312 16.36 24.57 1.72
C ILE A 312 17.79 24.94 2.10
N ARG A 313 18.07 26.23 2.33
CA ARG A 313 19.40 26.68 2.78
C ARG A 313 19.82 26.05 4.11
N GLU A 314 18.88 25.98 5.06
CA GLU A 314 19.08 25.33 6.35
C GLU A 314 19.35 23.83 6.20
N ALA A 315 18.53 23.13 5.39
CA ALA A 315 18.74 21.72 5.11
C ALA A 315 20.07 21.46 4.39
N ALA A 316 20.46 22.30 3.43
CA ALA A 316 21.73 22.22 2.72
C ALA A 316 22.92 22.43 3.66
N THR A 317 22.82 23.38 4.59
CA THR A 317 23.87 23.60 5.62
C THR A 317 24.02 22.38 6.52
N ASN A 318 22.91 21.81 6.99
CA ASN A 318 22.92 20.57 7.77
C ASN A 318 23.41 19.37 6.94
N ASN A 319 23.12 19.34 5.64
CA ASN A 319 23.59 18.33 4.72
C ASN A 319 25.12 18.36 4.57
N LEU A 320 25.73 19.54 4.44
CA LEU A 320 27.18 19.68 4.40
C LEU A 320 27.84 19.06 5.63
N LYS A 321 27.29 19.29 6.83
CA LYS A 321 27.79 18.64 8.04
C LYS A 321 27.79 17.11 7.91
N LYS A 322 26.68 16.52 7.45
CA LYS A 322 26.56 15.06 7.23
C LYS A 322 27.57 14.56 6.17
N LEU A 323 27.85 15.35 5.14
CA LEU A 323 28.85 15.02 4.13
C LEU A 323 30.27 15.06 4.71
N VAL A 324 30.59 16.04 5.55
CA VAL A 324 31.88 16.11 6.26
C VAL A 324 32.07 14.93 7.21
N ASP A 325 31.02 14.54 7.95
CA ASP A 325 31.06 13.37 8.82
C ASP A 325 31.40 12.08 8.03
N ARG A 326 31.08 12.05 6.73
CA ARG A 326 31.30 10.90 5.85
C ARG A 326 32.62 10.92 5.09
N PHE A 327 33.01 12.07 4.54
CA PHE A 327 34.22 12.22 3.72
C PHE A 327 35.45 12.72 4.50
N GLY A 328 35.24 13.19 5.73
CA GLY A 328 36.29 13.67 6.61
C GLY A 328 36.54 15.18 6.53
N LYS A 329 37.19 15.70 7.58
CA LYS A 329 37.48 17.13 7.74
C LYS A 329 38.50 17.64 6.73
N GLU A 330 39.44 16.80 6.29
CA GLU A 330 40.47 17.14 5.30
C GLU A 330 39.83 17.45 3.95
N TRP A 331 38.88 16.62 3.52
CA TRP A 331 38.09 16.88 2.32
C TRP A 331 37.31 18.19 2.44
N ALA A 332 36.67 18.44 3.58
CA ALA A 332 35.90 19.66 3.82
C ALA A 332 36.74 20.94 3.67
N MET A 333 37.98 20.93 4.17
CA MET A 333 38.92 22.05 4.07
C MET A 333 39.25 22.41 2.63
N VAL A 334 39.28 21.44 1.73
CA VAL A 334 39.64 21.64 0.32
C VAL A 334 38.41 21.93 -0.53
N ALA A 335 37.35 21.13 -0.40
CA ALA A 335 36.22 21.12 -1.33
C ALA A 335 35.07 22.06 -0.92
N ILE A 336 34.90 22.33 0.38
CA ILE A 336 33.70 22.99 0.93
C ILE A 336 34.00 24.37 1.52
N ILE A 337 34.95 24.46 2.46
CA ILE A 337 35.22 25.71 3.22
C ILE A 337 35.53 26.91 2.30
N PRO A 338 36.37 26.79 1.24
CA PRO A 338 36.66 27.93 0.38
C PRO A 338 35.41 28.52 -0.30
N LYS A 339 34.43 27.66 -0.64
CA LYS A 339 33.18 28.08 -1.30
C LYS A 339 32.23 28.77 -0.31
N VAL A 340 32.11 28.22 0.89
CA VAL A 340 31.30 28.84 1.96
C VAL A 340 31.87 30.21 2.37
N LEU A 341 33.20 30.33 2.47
CA LEU A 341 33.83 31.63 2.75
C LEU A 341 33.60 32.64 1.63
N ALA A 342 33.57 32.22 0.36
CA ALA A 342 33.26 33.11 -0.75
C ALA A 342 31.84 33.71 -0.62
N MET A 343 30.86 32.94 -0.13
CA MET A 343 29.48 33.40 0.09
C MET A 343 29.37 34.49 1.17
N SER A 344 30.32 34.59 2.10
CA SER A 344 30.33 35.70 3.08
C SER A 344 30.49 37.08 2.46
N ASN A 345 30.95 37.14 1.19
CA ASN A 345 31.06 38.38 0.43
C ASN A 345 29.87 38.60 -0.52
N ASP A 346 28.81 37.78 -0.45
CA ASP A 346 27.63 37.95 -1.29
C ASP A 346 26.89 39.24 -0.90
N PRO A 347 26.53 40.11 -1.87
CA PRO A 347 25.81 41.35 -1.59
C PRO A 347 24.39 41.13 -1.05
N ASN A 348 23.81 39.95 -1.23
CA ASN A 348 22.48 39.63 -0.72
C ASN A 348 22.56 38.98 0.66
N TYR A 349 22.10 39.69 1.70
CA TYR A 349 22.05 39.16 3.08
C TYR A 349 21.15 37.91 3.25
N LEU A 350 20.30 37.61 2.27
CA LEU A 350 19.47 36.41 2.24
C LEU A 350 20.19 35.19 1.64
N HIS A 351 21.34 35.38 0.99
CA HIS A 351 22.18 34.32 0.41
C HIS A 351 23.36 33.99 1.31
#